data_AF-A0A4R3XLL2-F1
#
_entry.id   AF-A0A4R3XLL2-F1
#
_cell.length_a   1.000
_cell.length_b   1.000
_cell.length_c   1.000
_cell.angle_alpha   90.00
_cell.angle_beta   90.00
_cell.angle_gamma   90.00
#
_symmetry.space_group_name_H-M   'P 1'
#
loop_
_entity.id
_entity.type
_entity.pdbx_description
1 polymer ?
#
loop_
_entity_poly.entity_id
_entity_poly.type
_entity_poly.pdbx_seq_one_letter_code
_entity_poly.pdbx_strand_id
1 'polypeptide(L)'
;MISRYTKIETVDLPSLVLALKLAAGSLPVAADDLTPIDVSLITQAEEAGLLLVSRNPAGQPERLVLTDVGAGTMFFAEDGRPDAGAYRGISGVLFGALNGMNGLARSRRLMNGIGALGILALLAGSFLTYLKISGNFHPVIAAELYRSAQPTGEDVVRYASEHGIRSVINLRGANHGRTWYDAEVSASRSLGIAHYDFQMSENRDLSQPEAQELIALMRRAEKPLLIHCDEGADRSSLASALYLAAVAKQGEEKAEGQMSFWYGHLSVPFTTAYRMDEAFEALEPWLGFPNS
;
A
#
# COMPACT_ATOMS: atom_id res chain seq x y z
N MET A 1 17.81 -0.18 70.70
CA MET A 1 16.41 -0.26 70.21
C MET A 1 16.47 -0.99 68.87
N ILE A 2 15.90 -2.21 68.84
CA ILE A 2 15.59 -3.06 67.66
C ILE A 2 16.80 -3.40 66.76
N SER A 3 17.62 -4.39 67.12
CA SER A 3 17.52 -5.81 66.74
C SER A 3 17.58 -6.11 65.23
N ARG A 4 18.71 -6.74 64.85
CA ARG A 4 18.93 -7.80 63.83
C ARG A 4 17.73 -8.16 62.96
N TYR A 5 17.93 -8.31 61.64
CA TYR A 5 17.85 -9.60 60.94
C TYR A 5 18.49 -9.50 59.53
N THR A 6 19.61 -10.22 59.37
CA THR A 6 20.05 -10.77 58.09
C THR A 6 19.35 -12.11 57.94
N LYS A 7 18.54 -12.32 56.91
CA LYS A 7 18.17 -13.67 56.46
C LYS A 7 17.87 -13.63 54.96
N ILE A 8 18.84 -14.08 54.19
CA ILE A 8 18.67 -14.44 52.78
C ILE A 8 18.10 -15.86 52.83
N GLU A 9 16.84 -16.05 52.47
CA GLU A 9 16.31 -17.39 52.24
C GLU A 9 16.28 -17.68 50.75
N THR A 10 17.08 -18.68 50.40
CA THR A 10 17.31 -19.22 49.06
C THR A 10 16.04 -19.89 48.54
N VAL A 11 15.55 -19.47 47.38
CA VAL A 11 14.60 -20.28 46.59
C VAL A 11 15.33 -20.71 45.34
N ASP A 12 15.47 -22.02 45.13
CA ASP A 12 16.04 -22.53 43.88
C ASP A 12 15.07 -22.27 42.71
N LEU A 13 15.60 -21.95 41.54
CA LEU A 13 14.82 -21.65 40.33
C LEU A 13 13.75 -22.71 40.03
N PRO A 14 14.09 -24.01 39.99
CA PRO A 14 13.10 -25.09 39.82
C PRO A 14 11.89 -25.01 40.77
N SER A 15 12.10 -24.74 42.07
CA SER A 15 11.04 -24.63 43.07
C SER A 15 10.10 -23.44 42.83
N LEU A 16 10.63 -22.31 42.36
CA LEU A 16 9.82 -21.13 42.00
C LEU A 16 9.03 -21.36 40.70
N VAL A 17 9.62 -22.06 39.73
CA VAL A 17 8.95 -22.44 38.47
C VAL A 17 7.79 -23.40 38.72
N LEU A 18 7.95 -24.34 39.65
CA LEU A 18 6.88 -25.23 40.09
C LEU A 18 5.73 -24.44 40.76
N ALA A 19 6.04 -23.46 41.62
CA ALA A 19 5.06 -22.62 42.28
C ALA A 19 4.24 -21.76 41.28
N LEU A 20 4.90 -21.19 40.26
CA LEU A 20 4.23 -20.40 39.21
C LEU A 20 3.31 -21.26 38.32
N LYS A 21 3.71 -22.50 37.98
CA LYS A 21 2.89 -23.44 37.20
C LYS A 21 1.68 -23.97 37.97
N LEU A 22 1.83 -24.23 39.27
CA LEU A 22 0.73 -24.60 40.17
C LEU A 22 -0.28 -23.45 40.34
N ALA A 23 0.20 -22.20 40.45
CA ALA A 23 -0.66 -21.01 40.54
C ALA A 23 -1.42 -20.73 39.22
N ALA A 24 -0.88 -21.16 38.08
CA ALA A 24 -1.52 -21.06 36.76
C ALA A 24 -2.49 -22.21 36.45
N GLY A 25 -2.74 -23.14 37.39
CA GLY A 25 -3.77 -24.19 37.25
C GLY A 25 -3.43 -25.33 36.30
N SER A 26 -2.14 -25.57 36.01
CA SER A 26 -1.70 -26.69 35.17
C SER A 26 -1.47 -27.96 36.01
N LEU A 27 -2.07 -29.10 35.62
CA LEU A 27 -1.95 -30.44 36.24
C LEU A 27 -0.47 -30.96 36.28
N PRO A 28 -0.14 -32.04 37.04
CA PRO A 28 1.19 -32.21 37.62
C PRO A 28 2.22 -32.60 36.56
N VAL A 29 3.27 -31.78 36.43
CA VAL A 29 4.43 -32.05 35.58
C VAL A 29 5.54 -32.58 36.47
N ALA A 30 6.12 -33.73 36.13
CA ALA A 30 7.29 -34.26 36.82
C ALA A 30 8.46 -33.27 36.72
N ALA A 31 9.30 -33.20 37.76
CA ALA A 31 10.40 -32.22 37.88
C ALA A 31 11.40 -32.26 36.70
N ASP A 32 11.38 -33.33 35.91
CA ASP A 32 12.33 -33.61 34.83
C ASP A 32 11.92 -33.01 33.46
N ASP A 33 10.69 -32.48 33.33
CA ASP A 33 10.14 -31.91 32.08
C ASP A 33 10.13 -30.35 32.04
N LEU A 34 11.05 -29.71 32.78
CA LEU A 34 11.17 -28.26 32.82
C LEU A 34 11.75 -27.69 31.50
N THR A 35 10.90 -27.38 30.52
CA THR A 35 11.31 -26.56 29.37
C THR A 35 11.71 -25.14 29.83
N PRO A 36 12.70 -24.48 29.20
CA PRO A 36 13.18 -23.18 29.67
C PRO A 36 12.11 -22.10 29.45
N ILE A 37 11.90 -21.26 30.47
CA ILE A 37 11.20 -19.99 30.32
C ILE A 37 12.00 -19.13 29.32
N ASP A 38 11.29 -18.44 28.42
CA ASP A 38 11.87 -17.61 27.37
C ASP A 38 12.76 -16.51 27.97
N VAL A 39 14.05 -16.55 27.64
CA VAL A 39 15.08 -15.65 28.17
C VAL A 39 14.74 -14.17 27.87
N SER A 40 13.99 -13.92 26.80
CA SER A 40 13.56 -12.57 26.41
C SER A 40 12.65 -11.90 27.46
N LEU A 41 11.81 -12.69 28.15
CA LEU A 41 10.91 -12.20 29.19
C LEU A 41 11.66 -11.81 30.47
N ILE A 42 12.74 -12.53 30.77
CA ILE A 42 13.63 -12.24 31.91
C ILE A 42 14.39 -10.93 31.66
N THR A 43 14.92 -10.74 30.44
CA THR A 43 15.65 -9.52 30.06
C THR A 43 14.75 -8.28 30.08
N GLN A 44 13.51 -8.38 29.60
CA GLN A 44 12.58 -7.25 29.64
C GLN A 44 12.16 -6.86 31.07
N ALA A 45 12.02 -7.83 31.98
CA ALA A 45 11.73 -7.57 33.38
C ALA A 45 12.93 -6.94 34.12
N GLU A 46 14.15 -7.32 33.74
CA GLU A 46 15.41 -6.74 34.24
C GLU A 46 15.59 -5.29 33.79
N GLU A 47 15.36 -4.98 32.51
CA GLU A 47 15.41 -3.60 31.98
C GLU A 47 14.34 -2.68 32.59
N ALA A 48 13.17 -3.23 32.93
CA ALA A 48 12.09 -2.50 33.60
C ALA A 48 12.34 -2.28 35.10
N GLY A 49 13.44 -2.82 35.67
CA GLY A 49 13.79 -2.68 37.08
C GLY A 49 12.87 -3.47 38.04
N LEU A 50 12.10 -4.42 37.51
CA LEU A 50 11.17 -5.29 38.25
C LEU A 50 11.86 -6.55 38.81
N LEU A 51 13.10 -6.77 38.39
CA LEU A 51 13.84 -8.00 38.59
C LEU A 51 15.34 -7.67 38.53
N LEU A 52 16.14 -8.22 39.43
CA LEU A 52 17.61 -8.22 39.33
C LEU A 52 18.08 -9.66 39.17
N VAL A 53 18.85 -9.94 38.13
CA VAL A 53 19.40 -11.29 37.90
C VAL A 53 20.88 -11.29 38.26
N SER A 54 21.21 -11.93 39.37
CA SER A 54 22.61 -12.16 39.74
C SER A 54 23.20 -13.24 38.82
N ARG A 55 24.37 -12.91 38.26
CA ARG A 55 25.09 -13.76 37.31
C ARG A 55 26.38 -14.26 37.95
N ASN A 56 26.75 -15.50 37.63
CA ASN A 56 28.03 -16.05 38.05
C ASN A 56 29.21 -15.33 37.33
N PRO A 57 30.47 -15.56 37.74
CA PRO A 57 31.63 -14.92 37.10
C PRO A 57 31.80 -15.24 35.60
N ALA A 58 31.14 -16.30 35.10
CA ALA A 58 31.08 -16.65 33.69
C ALA A 58 29.92 -15.96 32.93
N GLY A 59 29.17 -15.06 33.59
CA GLY A 59 28.08 -14.27 33.01
C GLY A 59 26.73 -15.00 32.91
N GLN A 60 26.63 -16.23 33.42
CA GLN A 60 25.40 -17.02 33.36
C GLN A 60 24.47 -16.70 34.54
N PRO A 61 23.15 -16.61 34.32
CA PRO A 61 22.18 -16.29 35.37
C PRO A 61 22.16 -17.40 36.40
N GLU A 62 22.48 -17.06 37.65
CA GLU A 62 22.57 -18.03 38.74
C GLU A 62 21.45 -17.81 39.76
N ARG A 63 21.07 -16.55 40.02
CA ARG A 63 20.05 -16.21 41.02
C ARG A 63 19.19 -15.04 40.59
N LEU A 64 17.94 -15.07 41.04
CA LEU A 64 16.96 -14.02 40.84
C LEU A 64 16.73 -13.26 42.16
N VAL A 65 16.77 -11.94 42.10
CA VAL A 65 16.49 -11.02 43.20
C VAL A 65 15.31 -10.16 42.77
N LEU A 66 14.16 -10.31 43.42
CA LEU A 66 13.01 -9.44 43.16
C LEU A 66 13.27 -8.07 43.81
N THR A 67 13.21 -7.00 43.02
CA THR A 67 13.36 -5.64 43.51
C THR A 67 12.01 -5.09 43.98
N ASP A 68 12.04 -4.40 45.12
CA ASP A 68 10.85 -3.81 45.77
C ASP A 68 10.23 -2.73 44.89
N VAL A 69 9.05 -3.02 44.32
CA VAL A 69 8.23 -2.03 43.61
C VAL A 69 7.19 -1.51 44.58
N GLY A 70 7.58 -0.54 45.41
CA GLY A 70 6.67 0.37 46.10
C GLY A 70 5.66 -0.27 47.06
N ALA A 71 5.97 -0.15 48.36
CA ALA A 71 5.06 -0.31 49.49
C ALA A 71 4.49 -1.73 49.72
N GLY A 72 5.35 -2.61 50.22
CA GLY A 72 4.90 -3.86 50.85
C GLY A 72 6.05 -4.78 51.20
N THR A 73 6.69 -4.55 52.35
CA THR A 73 7.66 -5.49 52.94
C THR A 73 7.09 -6.91 52.96
N MET A 74 7.77 -7.86 52.32
CA MET A 74 7.39 -9.27 52.32
C MET A 74 7.67 -9.85 53.73
N PHE A 75 6.62 -10.24 54.46
CA PHE A 75 6.77 -10.93 55.74
C PHE A 75 6.69 -12.45 55.51
N PHE A 76 7.73 -13.17 55.91
CA PHE A 76 7.67 -14.61 56.12
C PHE A 76 7.36 -14.87 57.59
N ALA A 77 6.46 -15.81 57.89
CA ALA A 77 6.31 -16.30 59.26
C ALA A 77 7.62 -16.99 59.70
N GLU A 78 7.93 -16.94 61.00
CA GLU A 78 9.18 -17.50 61.57
C GLU A 78 9.40 -19.00 61.26
N ASP A 79 8.38 -19.72 60.78
CA ASP A 79 8.41 -21.14 60.45
C ASP A 79 8.68 -21.46 58.97
N GLY A 80 8.94 -20.45 58.12
CA GLY A 80 9.38 -20.65 56.74
C GLY A 80 8.30 -21.18 55.78
N ARG A 81 7.01 -21.08 56.13
CA ARG A 81 5.91 -21.43 55.22
C ARG A 81 5.44 -20.20 54.44
N PRO A 82 5.14 -20.33 53.13
CA PRO A 82 4.64 -19.22 52.34
C PRO A 82 3.24 -18.81 52.81
N ASP A 83 3.04 -17.53 53.13
CA ASP A 83 1.70 -16.97 53.36
C ASP A 83 0.95 -16.91 52.02
N ALA A 84 -0.05 -17.77 51.87
CA ALA A 84 -0.87 -17.89 50.67
C ALA A 84 -1.66 -16.61 50.33
N GLY A 85 -1.81 -15.68 51.27
CA GLY A 85 -2.46 -14.38 51.03
C GLY A 85 -1.62 -13.40 50.22
N ALA A 86 -0.29 -13.43 50.38
CA ALA A 86 0.63 -12.49 49.74
C ALA A 86 0.90 -12.80 48.26
N TYR A 87 0.81 -14.08 47.86
CA TYR A 87 1.05 -14.54 46.49
C TYR A 87 0.05 -13.99 45.45
N ARG A 88 -1.17 -13.62 45.88
CA ARG A 88 -2.21 -13.09 44.96
C ARG A 88 -1.92 -11.68 44.44
N GLY A 89 -1.18 -10.85 45.18
CA GLY A 89 -0.89 -9.46 44.77
C GLY A 89 0.20 -9.36 43.70
N ILE A 90 1.27 -10.14 43.86
CA ILE A 90 2.46 -10.09 42.98
C ILE A 90 2.14 -10.60 41.58
N SER A 91 1.34 -11.66 41.48
CA SER A 91 0.84 -12.17 40.19
C SER A 91 0.05 -11.10 39.43
N GLY A 92 -0.84 -10.37 40.09
CA GLY A 92 -1.64 -9.31 39.45
C GLY A 92 -0.83 -8.13 38.91
N VAL A 93 0.21 -7.69 39.65
CA VAL A 93 1.06 -6.56 39.26
C VAL A 93 1.99 -6.95 38.10
N LEU A 94 2.63 -8.11 38.17
CA LEU A 94 3.51 -8.60 37.10
C LEU A 94 2.73 -8.92 35.81
N PHE A 95 1.55 -9.53 35.94
CA PHE A 95 0.66 -9.80 34.81
C PHE A 95 0.09 -8.50 34.21
N GLY A 96 -0.19 -7.49 35.04
CA GLY A 96 -0.61 -6.15 34.59
C GLY A 96 0.49 -5.40 33.83
N ALA A 97 1.74 -5.47 34.29
CA ALA A 97 2.89 -4.85 33.64
C ALA A 97 3.20 -5.50 32.27
N LEU A 98 3.23 -6.83 32.20
CA LEU A 98 3.45 -7.57 30.94
C LEU A 98 2.32 -7.33 29.93
N ASN A 99 1.06 -7.27 30.37
CA ASN A 99 -0.06 -6.92 29.50
C ASN A 99 -0.01 -5.45 29.04
N GLY A 100 0.43 -4.53 29.90
CA GLY A 100 0.64 -3.12 29.57
C GLY A 100 1.76 -2.91 28.53
N MET A 101 2.87 -3.63 28.65
CA MET A 101 3.99 -3.59 27.68
C MET A 101 3.58 -4.15 26.31
N ASN A 102 2.80 -5.23 26.27
CA ASN A 102 2.21 -5.76 25.04
C ASN A 102 1.19 -4.79 24.42
N GLY A 103 0.41 -4.07 25.25
CA GLY A 103 -0.51 -3.00 24.83
C GLY A 103 0.20 -1.80 24.20
N LEU A 104 1.33 -1.35 24.77
CA LEU A 104 2.15 -0.27 24.24
C LEU A 104 2.82 -0.64 22.90
N ALA A 105 3.36 -1.86 22.79
CA ALA A 105 3.91 -2.37 21.53
C ALA A 105 2.83 -2.52 20.44
N ARG A 106 1.62 -2.97 20.81
CA ARG A 106 0.47 -3.06 19.91
C ARG A 106 -0.03 -1.68 19.46
N SER A 107 -0.07 -0.70 20.37
CA SER A 107 -0.42 0.70 20.07
C SER A 107 0.60 1.33 19.11
N ARG A 108 1.91 1.10 19.31
CA ARG A 108 2.96 1.58 18.40
C ARG A 108 2.89 0.95 17.01
N ARG A 109 2.59 -0.35 16.91
CA ARG A 109 2.37 -1.03 15.61
C ARG A 109 1.14 -0.48 14.90
N LEU A 110 0.06 -0.20 15.63
CA LEU A 110 -1.15 0.42 15.08
C LEU A 110 -0.88 1.85 14.58
N MET A 111 -0.20 2.67 15.38
CA MET A 111 0.18 4.04 14.98
C MET A 111 1.10 4.04 13.76
N ASN A 112 2.07 3.12 13.69
CA ASN A 112 2.92 2.97 12.51
C ASN A 112 2.12 2.55 11.27
N GLY A 113 1.13 1.65 11.43
CA GLY A 113 0.23 1.26 10.35
C GLY A 113 -0.63 2.41 9.83
N ILE A 114 -1.20 3.21 10.74
CA ILE A 114 -1.97 4.42 10.39
C ILE A 114 -1.07 5.44 9.69
N GLY A 115 0.15 5.65 10.20
CA GLY A 115 1.13 6.54 9.57
C GLY A 115 1.50 6.09 8.15
N ALA A 116 1.73 4.80 7.94
CA ALA A 116 2.01 4.24 6.62
C ALA A 116 0.85 4.41 5.64
N LEU A 117 -0.39 4.16 6.07
CA LEU A 117 -1.58 4.38 5.25
C LEU A 117 -1.78 5.86 4.91
N GLY A 118 -1.50 6.77 5.86
CA GLY A 118 -1.52 8.21 5.62
C GLY A 118 -0.53 8.63 4.55
N ILE A 119 0.70 8.11 4.59
CA ILE A 119 1.72 8.37 3.57
C ILE A 119 1.27 7.84 2.20
N LEU A 120 0.75 6.62 2.14
CA LEU A 120 0.26 6.04 0.88
C LEU A 120 -0.88 6.86 0.27
N ALA A 121 -1.84 7.32 1.08
CA ALA A 121 -2.93 8.18 0.63
C ALA A 121 -2.42 9.53 0.10
N LEU A 122 -1.42 10.13 0.76
CA LEU A 122 -0.79 11.36 0.31
C LEU A 122 -0.05 11.17 -1.02
N LEU A 123 0.67 10.07 -1.19
CA LEU A 123 1.37 9.75 -2.43
C LEU A 123 0.37 9.53 -3.58
N ALA A 124 -0.68 8.74 -3.35
CA ALA A 124 -1.74 8.52 -4.33
C ALA A 124 -2.44 9.83 -4.71
N GLY A 125 -2.82 10.65 -3.73
CA GLY A 125 -3.43 11.96 -3.97
C GLY A 125 -2.52 12.93 -4.73
N SER A 126 -1.23 12.93 -4.40
CA SER A 126 -0.21 13.73 -5.11
C SER A 126 -0.04 13.28 -6.55
N PHE A 127 -0.04 11.97 -6.80
CA PHE A 127 0.04 11.40 -8.14
C PHE A 127 -1.19 11.76 -9.00
N LEU A 128 -2.41 11.61 -8.48
CA LEU A 128 -3.63 12.00 -9.19
C LEU A 128 -3.66 13.51 -9.47
N THR A 129 -3.20 14.32 -8.52
CA THR A 129 -3.06 15.77 -8.71
C THR A 129 -2.07 16.09 -9.82
N TYR A 130 -0.93 15.39 -9.85
CA TYR A 130 0.07 15.53 -10.89
C TYR A 130 -0.51 15.20 -12.28
N LEU A 131 -1.25 14.08 -12.43
CA LEU A 131 -1.90 13.74 -13.70
C LEU A 131 -2.88 14.82 -14.15
N LYS A 132 -3.66 15.39 -13.21
CA LYS A 132 -4.63 16.45 -13.52
C LYS A 132 -3.95 17.74 -13.99
N ILE A 133 -2.89 18.18 -13.30
CA ILE A 133 -2.20 19.45 -13.61
C ILE A 133 -1.34 19.33 -14.86
N SER A 134 -0.72 18.17 -15.09
CA SER A 134 0.06 17.90 -16.31
C SER A 134 -0.80 17.69 -17.55
N GLY A 135 -2.13 17.61 -17.41
CA GLY A 135 -3.04 17.26 -18.49
C GLY A 135 -2.86 15.83 -18.99
N ASN A 136 -2.25 14.95 -18.18
CA ASN A 136 -1.93 13.57 -18.53
C ASN A 136 -1.25 13.44 -19.90
N PHE A 137 -0.44 14.44 -20.28
CA PHE A 137 0.17 14.55 -21.59
C PHE A 137 1.47 13.74 -21.66
N HIS A 138 1.52 12.75 -22.53
CA HIS A 138 2.65 11.83 -22.64
C HIS A 138 2.94 11.44 -24.10
N PRO A 139 4.22 11.27 -24.48
CA PRO A 139 4.57 10.59 -25.72
C PRO A 139 4.28 9.09 -25.57
N VAL A 140 3.52 8.52 -26.49
CA VAL A 140 3.40 7.06 -26.67
C VAL A 140 4.54 6.59 -27.57
N ILE A 141 4.76 7.31 -28.68
CA ILE A 141 5.94 7.20 -29.53
C ILE A 141 6.41 8.63 -29.80
N ALA A 142 7.62 8.97 -29.33
CA ALA A 142 8.17 10.30 -29.48
C ALA A 142 8.16 10.77 -30.95
N ALA A 143 7.72 12.00 -31.19
CA ALA A 143 7.56 12.60 -32.53
C ALA A 143 6.58 11.88 -33.48
N GLU A 144 5.73 10.97 -32.97
CA GLU A 144 4.74 10.26 -33.80
C GLU A 144 3.35 10.20 -33.15
N LEU A 145 3.25 9.77 -31.90
CA LEU A 145 2.00 9.64 -31.18
C LEU A 145 2.12 10.16 -29.75
N TYR A 146 1.18 11.02 -29.39
CA TYR A 146 1.00 11.58 -28.07
C TYR A 146 -0.40 11.28 -27.57
N ARG A 147 -0.54 11.21 -26.24
CA ARG A 147 -1.83 11.04 -25.56
C ARG A 147 -2.00 12.14 -24.51
N SER A 148 -3.25 12.52 -24.22
CA SER A 148 -3.56 13.45 -23.13
C SER A 148 -4.96 13.30 -22.54
N ALA A 149 -5.19 13.99 -21.43
CA ALA A 149 -6.51 14.46 -21.01
C ALA A 149 -7.03 15.55 -21.98
N GLN A 150 -8.27 16.01 -21.75
CA GLN A 150 -8.90 17.06 -22.52
C GLN A 150 -8.00 18.32 -22.60
N PRO A 151 -7.45 18.67 -23.77
CA PRO A 151 -6.64 19.87 -23.91
C PRO A 151 -7.53 21.12 -23.87
N THR A 152 -7.01 22.21 -23.31
CA THR A 152 -7.55 23.56 -23.59
C THR A 152 -7.09 24.05 -24.96
N GLY A 153 -7.65 25.17 -25.44
CA GLY A 153 -7.15 25.81 -26.66
C GLY A 153 -5.67 26.21 -26.54
N GLU A 154 -5.25 26.69 -25.38
CA GLU A 154 -3.84 27.02 -25.09
C GLU A 154 -2.96 25.78 -25.08
N ASP A 155 -3.45 24.65 -24.55
CA ASP A 155 -2.72 23.38 -24.59
C ASP A 155 -2.52 22.90 -26.03
N VAL A 156 -3.52 23.03 -26.90
CA VAL A 156 -3.37 22.69 -28.34
C VAL A 156 -2.25 23.51 -28.97
N VAL A 157 -2.22 24.83 -28.73
CA VAL A 157 -1.14 25.72 -29.21
C VAL A 157 0.22 25.28 -28.67
N ARG A 158 0.29 25.02 -27.37
CA ARG A 158 1.52 24.60 -26.69
C ARG A 158 2.04 23.27 -27.25
N TYR A 159 1.20 22.23 -27.29
CA TYR A 159 1.58 20.92 -27.83
C TYR A 159 2.01 20.99 -29.29
N ALA A 160 1.32 21.79 -30.11
CA ALA A 160 1.73 22.02 -31.49
C ALA A 160 3.12 22.67 -31.58
N SER A 161 3.39 23.68 -30.75
CA SER A 161 4.66 24.40 -30.76
C SER A 161 5.84 23.58 -30.22
N GLU A 162 5.62 22.79 -29.15
CA GLU A 162 6.68 22.05 -28.43
C GLU A 162 6.94 20.68 -29.05
N HIS A 163 5.91 20.03 -29.60
CA HIS A 163 5.98 18.65 -30.08
C HIS A 163 5.63 18.49 -31.56
N GLY A 164 5.25 19.57 -32.24
CA GLY A 164 4.92 19.55 -33.65
C GLY A 164 3.62 18.80 -33.98
N ILE A 165 2.66 18.76 -33.05
CA ILE A 165 1.36 18.09 -33.28
C ILE A 165 0.70 18.62 -34.56
N ARG A 166 0.35 17.69 -35.47
CA ARG A 166 -0.28 18.01 -36.78
C ARG A 166 -1.71 17.52 -36.89
N SER A 167 -2.12 16.57 -36.05
CA SER A 167 -3.51 16.17 -35.94
C SER A 167 -3.93 15.82 -34.51
N VAL A 168 -5.23 15.94 -34.23
CA VAL A 168 -5.88 15.62 -32.97
C VAL A 168 -7.04 14.66 -33.23
N ILE A 169 -7.15 13.61 -32.42
CA ILE A 169 -8.34 12.75 -32.33
C ILE A 169 -8.99 12.93 -30.96
N ASN A 170 -10.21 13.46 -30.97
CA ASN A 170 -11.06 13.63 -29.80
C ASN A 170 -11.96 12.40 -29.61
N LEU A 171 -11.69 11.61 -28.58
CA LEU A 171 -12.43 10.38 -28.27
C LEU A 171 -13.77 10.62 -27.56
N ARG A 172 -14.06 11.86 -27.16
CA ARG A 172 -15.35 12.25 -26.58
C ARG A 172 -16.42 12.49 -27.64
N GLY A 173 -16.02 12.55 -28.91
CA GLY A 173 -16.88 12.93 -30.02
C GLY A 173 -17.18 14.43 -30.07
N ALA A 174 -17.93 14.84 -31.10
CA ALA A 174 -18.32 16.22 -31.30
C ALA A 174 -19.22 16.74 -30.17
N ASN A 175 -18.90 17.92 -29.63
CA ASN A 175 -19.61 18.52 -28.50
C ASN A 175 -19.88 20.02 -28.73
N HIS A 176 -20.47 20.35 -29.89
CA HIS A 176 -20.75 21.73 -30.30
C HIS A 176 -21.44 22.57 -29.22
N GLY A 177 -20.97 23.80 -29.00
CA GLY A 177 -21.51 24.73 -28.02
C GLY A 177 -20.96 24.52 -26.60
N ARG A 178 -20.14 23.49 -26.37
CA ARG A 178 -19.33 23.39 -25.15
C ARG A 178 -18.08 24.23 -25.31
N THR A 179 -17.82 25.10 -24.33
CA THR A 179 -16.69 26.03 -24.35
C THR A 179 -15.35 25.34 -24.56
N TRP A 180 -15.12 24.19 -23.91
CA TRP A 180 -13.88 23.42 -24.08
C TRP A 180 -13.73 22.87 -25.51
N TYR A 181 -14.81 22.36 -26.09
CA TYR A 181 -14.80 21.75 -27.43
C TYR A 181 -14.62 22.81 -28.51
N ASP A 182 -15.40 23.89 -28.44
CA ASP A 182 -15.33 24.97 -29.42
C ASP A 182 -13.95 25.66 -29.37
N ALA A 183 -13.36 25.80 -28.19
CA ALA A 183 -12.01 26.34 -28.02
C ALA A 183 -10.93 25.43 -28.64
N GLU A 184 -11.01 24.13 -28.39
CA GLU A 184 -10.09 23.13 -28.95
C GLU A 184 -10.15 23.09 -30.48
N VAL A 185 -11.35 23.03 -31.06
CA VAL A 185 -11.56 23.03 -32.51
C VAL A 185 -11.11 24.35 -33.13
N SER A 186 -11.38 25.48 -32.49
CA SER A 186 -10.95 26.81 -32.94
C SER A 186 -9.42 26.93 -32.95
N ALA A 187 -8.75 26.48 -31.88
CA ALA A 187 -7.29 26.46 -31.79
C ALA A 187 -6.66 25.52 -32.82
N SER A 188 -7.22 24.33 -33.00
CA SER A 188 -6.75 23.38 -34.02
C SER A 188 -6.86 24.00 -35.42
N ARG A 189 -8.00 24.63 -35.72
CA ARG A 189 -8.24 25.29 -37.01
C ARG A 189 -7.29 26.45 -37.25
N SER A 190 -7.02 27.29 -36.25
CA SER A 190 -6.13 28.45 -36.42
C SER A 190 -4.68 28.06 -36.70
N LEU A 191 -4.26 26.87 -36.25
CA LEU A 191 -2.93 26.30 -36.47
C LEU A 191 -2.85 25.40 -37.70
N GLY A 192 -3.96 25.16 -38.40
CA GLY A 192 -4.01 24.20 -39.52
C GLY A 192 -3.87 22.74 -39.09
N ILE A 193 -4.13 22.43 -37.82
CA ILE A 193 -4.11 21.07 -37.27
C ILE A 193 -5.40 20.36 -37.67
N ALA A 194 -5.27 19.15 -38.22
CA ALA A 194 -6.42 18.33 -38.54
C ALA A 194 -7.09 17.82 -37.27
N HIS A 195 -8.38 18.14 -37.08
CA HIS A 195 -9.15 17.73 -35.91
C HIS A 195 -10.19 16.68 -36.30
N TYR A 196 -10.19 15.54 -35.62
CA TYR A 196 -11.07 14.42 -35.89
C TYR A 196 -11.86 14.05 -34.63
N ASP A 197 -13.18 14.00 -34.75
CA ASP A 197 -14.05 13.47 -33.71
C ASP A 197 -14.31 11.98 -33.94
N PHE A 198 -14.01 11.15 -32.94
CA PHE A 198 -14.36 9.73 -32.93
C PHE A 198 -15.00 9.38 -31.60
N GLN A 199 -16.32 9.21 -31.55
CA GLN A 199 -17.02 9.05 -30.28
C GLN A 199 -16.85 7.63 -29.71
N MET A 200 -16.10 7.52 -28.61
CA MET A 200 -16.02 6.31 -27.80
C MET A 200 -16.87 6.45 -26.54
N SER A 201 -17.69 5.43 -26.28
CA SER A 201 -18.42 5.32 -25.02
C SER A 201 -17.45 4.99 -23.89
N GLU A 202 -17.75 5.47 -22.70
CA GLU A 202 -17.06 5.07 -21.47
C GLU A 202 -17.68 3.80 -20.85
N ASN A 203 -18.92 3.48 -21.22
CA ASN A 203 -19.75 2.46 -20.56
C ASN A 203 -20.11 1.27 -21.46
N ARG A 204 -19.59 1.23 -22.69
CA ARG A 204 -19.82 0.13 -23.64
C ARG A 204 -18.51 -0.26 -24.27
N ASP A 205 -18.35 -1.54 -24.51
CA ASP A 205 -17.14 -2.09 -25.09
C ASP A 205 -17.01 -1.61 -26.54
N LEU A 206 -15.78 -1.33 -26.97
CA LEU A 206 -15.49 -0.93 -28.34
C LEU A 206 -15.60 -2.17 -29.23
N SER A 207 -16.57 -2.19 -30.14
CA SER A 207 -16.73 -3.33 -31.03
C SER A 207 -15.57 -3.43 -32.03
N GLN A 208 -15.29 -4.64 -32.53
CA GLN A 208 -14.25 -4.86 -33.54
C GLN A 208 -14.39 -3.96 -34.79
N PRO A 209 -15.60 -3.73 -35.36
CA PRO A 209 -15.76 -2.77 -36.46
C PRO A 209 -15.40 -1.33 -36.06
N GLU A 210 -15.82 -0.86 -34.88
CA GLU A 210 -15.46 0.47 -34.38
C GLU A 210 -13.93 0.59 -34.14
N ALA A 211 -13.30 -0.46 -33.60
CA ALA A 211 -11.85 -0.53 -33.44
C ALA A 211 -11.13 -0.47 -34.80
N GLN A 212 -11.64 -1.17 -35.81
CA GLN A 212 -11.11 -1.13 -37.17
C GLN A 212 -11.20 0.28 -37.77
N GLU A 213 -12.33 0.98 -37.58
CA GLU A 213 -12.50 2.37 -38.01
C GLU A 213 -11.52 3.31 -37.32
N LEU A 214 -11.36 3.17 -36.00
CA LEU A 214 -10.40 3.96 -35.22
C LEU A 214 -8.96 3.71 -35.68
N ILE A 215 -8.56 2.45 -35.88
CA ILE A 215 -7.24 2.08 -36.40
C ILE A 215 -7.01 2.69 -37.79
N ALA A 216 -8.02 2.65 -38.67
CA ALA A 216 -7.93 3.25 -40.00
C ALA A 216 -7.79 4.78 -39.92
N LEU A 217 -8.55 5.44 -39.04
CA LEU A 217 -8.43 6.86 -38.75
C LEU A 217 -7.03 7.21 -38.23
N MET A 218 -6.54 6.48 -37.24
CA MET A 218 -5.21 6.68 -36.69
C MET A 218 -4.12 6.46 -37.74
N ARG A 219 -4.28 5.50 -38.66
CA ARG A 219 -3.28 5.25 -39.72
C ARG A 219 -3.21 6.38 -40.75
N ARG A 220 -4.34 7.02 -41.09
CA ARG A 220 -4.40 8.11 -42.08
C ARG A 220 -4.13 9.50 -41.50
N ALA A 221 -4.34 9.70 -40.20
CA ALA A 221 -4.15 10.98 -39.54
C ALA A 221 -2.67 11.40 -39.54
N GLU A 222 -2.43 12.68 -39.82
CA GLU A 222 -1.08 13.22 -39.93
C GLU A 222 -0.32 13.18 -38.59
N LYS A 223 0.89 12.61 -38.59
CA LYS A 223 1.75 12.54 -37.39
C LYS A 223 2.55 13.82 -37.22
N PRO A 224 3.03 14.22 -36.03
CA PRO A 224 2.65 13.70 -34.73
C PRO A 224 1.15 13.86 -34.44
N LEU A 225 0.52 12.77 -34.05
CA LEU A 225 -0.90 12.69 -33.72
C LEU A 225 -1.06 12.84 -32.21
N LEU A 226 -2.02 13.65 -31.76
CA LEU A 226 -2.50 13.69 -30.39
C LEU A 226 -3.84 12.93 -30.27
N ILE A 227 -3.94 12.01 -29.33
CA ILE A 227 -5.20 11.33 -28.96
C ILE A 227 -5.61 11.76 -27.56
N HIS A 228 -6.85 12.18 -27.36
CA HIS A 228 -7.32 12.51 -26.01
C HIS A 228 -8.77 12.07 -25.76
N CYS A 229 -9.12 12.04 -24.47
CA CYS A 229 -10.49 11.89 -24.01
C CYS A 229 -10.78 12.94 -22.92
N ASP A 230 -11.52 12.60 -21.86
CA ASP A 230 -11.72 13.52 -20.72
C ASP A 230 -10.48 13.57 -19.82
N GLU A 231 -10.14 12.45 -19.17
CA GLU A 231 -9.01 12.38 -18.23
C GLU A 231 -7.72 11.82 -18.86
N GLY A 232 -7.81 11.30 -20.08
CA GLY A 232 -6.68 10.66 -20.76
C GLY A 232 -6.31 9.29 -20.20
N ALA A 233 -7.14 8.73 -19.30
CA ALA A 233 -6.85 7.50 -18.55
C ALA A 233 -7.47 6.23 -19.15
N ASP A 234 -8.64 6.32 -19.80
CA ASP A 234 -9.40 5.13 -20.22
C ASP A 234 -9.44 5.00 -21.75
N ARG A 235 -10.34 5.74 -22.41
CA ARG A 235 -10.45 5.71 -23.89
C ARG A 235 -9.13 6.01 -24.59
N SER A 236 -8.33 6.96 -24.07
CA SER A 236 -7.00 7.25 -24.62
C SER A 236 -6.04 6.09 -24.44
N SER A 237 -6.14 5.31 -23.36
CA SER A 237 -5.34 4.10 -23.14
C SER A 237 -5.68 3.05 -24.18
N LEU A 238 -6.96 2.73 -24.35
CA LEU A 238 -7.42 1.76 -25.35
C LEU A 238 -7.00 2.18 -26.77
N ALA A 239 -7.22 3.43 -27.14
CA ALA A 239 -6.81 3.93 -28.45
C ALA A 239 -5.29 3.88 -28.66
N SER A 240 -4.50 4.20 -27.64
CA SER A 240 -3.04 4.11 -27.68
C SER A 240 -2.57 2.66 -27.78
N ALA A 241 -3.21 1.73 -27.06
CA ALA A 241 -2.95 0.30 -27.16
C ALA A 241 -3.24 -0.21 -28.57
N LEU A 242 -4.40 0.12 -29.14
CA LEU A 242 -4.75 -0.21 -30.53
C LEU A 242 -3.77 0.38 -31.55
N TYR A 243 -3.26 1.58 -31.31
CA TYR A 243 -2.22 2.16 -32.16
C TYR A 243 -0.94 1.32 -32.12
N LEU A 244 -0.45 0.98 -30.92
CA LEU A 244 0.76 0.20 -30.75
C LEU A 244 0.61 -1.23 -31.31
N ALA A 245 -0.55 -1.85 -31.12
CA ALA A 245 -0.86 -3.17 -31.63
C ALA A 245 -0.97 -3.21 -33.16
N ALA A 246 -1.79 -2.34 -33.76
CA ALA A 246 -2.22 -2.48 -35.15
C ALA A 246 -1.61 -1.47 -36.14
N VAL A 247 -1.17 -0.30 -35.66
CA VAL A 247 -0.55 0.74 -36.52
C VAL A 247 0.96 0.63 -36.46
N ALA A 248 1.55 0.77 -35.27
CA ALA A 248 2.99 0.72 -35.06
C ALA A 248 3.55 -0.70 -34.94
N LYS A 249 2.70 -1.71 -34.69
CA LYS A 249 3.05 -3.13 -34.55
C LYS A 249 4.20 -3.37 -33.55
N GLN A 250 4.13 -2.72 -32.39
CA GLN A 250 5.17 -2.82 -31.35
C GLN A 250 4.97 -4.02 -30.40
N GLY A 251 3.94 -4.82 -30.60
CA GLY A 251 3.62 -5.99 -29.78
C GLY A 251 2.62 -5.69 -28.66
N GLU A 252 2.15 -6.77 -28.05
CA GLU A 252 1.11 -6.84 -27.03
C GLU A 252 1.52 -6.15 -25.72
N GLU A 253 2.64 -6.56 -25.11
CA GLU A 253 3.14 -6.01 -23.83
C GLU A 253 3.20 -4.47 -23.84
N LYS A 254 3.65 -3.88 -24.95
CA LYS A 254 3.71 -2.42 -25.10
C LYS A 254 2.34 -1.79 -25.27
N ALA A 255 1.41 -2.47 -25.94
CA ALA A 255 0.04 -2.03 -26.09
C ALA A 255 -0.69 -2.05 -24.73
N GLU A 256 -0.64 -3.17 -24.01
CA GLU A 256 -1.19 -3.31 -22.66
C GLU A 256 -0.57 -2.32 -21.68
N GLY A 257 0.73 -2.03 -21.81
CA GLY A 257 1.40 -1.02 -21.00
C GLY A 257 0.76 0.38 -21.08
N GLN A 258 -0.01 0.68 -22.13
CA GLN A 258 -0.79 1.91 -22.24
C GLN A 258 -2.03 1.94 -21.32
N MET A 259 -2.51 0.78 -20.87
CA MET A 259 -3.63 0.59 -19.97
C MET A 259 -3.12 0.37 -18.53
N SER A 260 -2.23 1.26 -18.08
CA SER A 260 -1.58 1.13 -16.77
C SER A 260 -1.91 2.27 -15.82
N PHE A 261 -1.75 2.00 -14.53
CA PHE A 261 -1.96 2.97 -13.45
C PHE A 261 -1.13 4.25 -13.63
N TRP A 262 -0.01 4.18 -14.35
CA TRP A 262 0.84 5.34 -14.66
C TRP A 262 0.12 6.43 -15.44
N TYR A 263 -0.94 6.08 -16.17
CA TYR A 263 -1.78 7.03 -16.90
C TYR A 263 -3.12 7.31 -16.19
N GLY A 264 -3.26 6.88 -14.93
CA GLY A 264 -4.49 6.97 -14.16
C GLY A 264 -5.50 5.87 -14.47
N HIS A 265 -5.10 4.85 -15.26
CA HIS A 265 -5.96 3.72 -15.59
C HIS A 265 -6.02 2.73 -14.42
N LEU A 266 -7.15 2.70 -13.71
CA LEU A 266 -7.35 1.81 -12.56
C LEU A 266 -8.48 0.82 -12.87
N SER A 267 -8.10 -0.31 -13.43
CA SER A 267 -9.02 -1.39 -13.78
C SER A 267 -9.43 -2.18 -12.54
N VAL A 268 -10.62 -1.86 -12.03
CA VAL A 268 -11.31 -2.65 -11.01
C VAL A 268 -12.73 -2.95 -11.48
N PRO A 269 -13.31 -4.11 -11.09
CA PRO A 269 -14.68 -4.44 -11.50
C PRO A 269 -15.64 -3.27 -11.30
N PHE A 270 -16.51 -3.06 -12.29
CA PHE A 270 -17.50 -1.97 -12.36
C PHE A 270 -16.96 -0.56 -12.68
N THR A 271 -15.67 -0.40 -12.99
CA THR A 271 -15.14 0.87 -13.53
C THR A 271 -15.18 0.94 -15.05
N THR A 272 -15.10 2.15 -15.58
CA THR A 272 -14.89 2.42 -17.02
C THR A 272 -13.57 1.84 -17.51
N ALA A 273 -12.53 1.93 -16.70
CA ALA A 273 -11.21 1.34 -16.97
C ALA A 273 -11.30 -0.16 -17.26
N TYR A 274 -12.00 -0.90 -16.40
CA TYR A 274 -12.22 -2.34 -16.56
C TYR A 274 -12.92 -2.71 -17.88
N ARG A 275 -13.83 -1.88 -18.37
CA ARG A 275 -14.47 -2.09 -19.68
C ARG A 275 -13.53 -1.88 -20.86
N MET A 276 -12.56 -0.99 -20.72
CA MET A 276 -11.56 -0.78 -21.76
C MET A 276 -10.60 -1.97 -21.86
N ASP A 277 -10.23 -2.55 -20.72
CA ASP A 277 -9.45 -3.79 -20.69
C ASP A 277 -10.23 -4.95 -21.33
N GLU A 278 -11.48 -5.18 -20.90
CA GLU A 278 -12.33 -6.22 -21.52
C GLU A 278 -12.49 -6.02 -23.03
N ALA A 279 -12.59 -4.76 -23.47
CA ALA A 279 -12.64 -4.45 -24.90
C ALA A 279 -11.32 -4.76 -25.61
N PHE A 280 -10.15 -4.49 -25.01
CA PHE A 280 -8.87 -4.81 -25.62
C PHE A 280 -8.66 -6.32 -25.72
N GLU A 281 -8.88 -7.04 -24.62
CA GLU A 281 -8.82 -8.51 -24.51
C GLU A 281 -9.70 -9.19 -25.56
N ALA A 282 -10.93 -8.69 -25.75
CA ALA A 282 -11.81 -9.21 -26.80
C ALA A 282 -11.29 -9.01 -28.23
N LEU A 283 -10.42 -8.01 -28.44
CA LEU A 283 -9.82 -7.68 -29.74
C LEU A 283 -8.47 -8.38 -29.97
N GLU A 284 -7.79 -8.84 -28.94
CA GLU A 284 -6.45 -9.43 -29.00
C GLU A 284 -6.32 -10.57 -30.01
N PRO A 285 -7.23 -11.58 -30.07
CA PRO A 285 -7.14 -12.63 -31.07
C PRO A 285 -7.19 -12.10 -32.51
N TRP A 286 -7.98 -11.04 -32.75
CA TRP A 286 -8.06 -10.39 -34.06
C TRP A 286 -6.83 -9.52 -34.37
N LEU A 287 -6.23 -8.92 -33.34
CA LEU A 287 -4.99 -8.14 -33.43
C LEU A 287 -3.74 -9.02 -33.62
N GLY A 288 -3.87 -10.33 -33.42
CA GLY A 288 -2.81 -11.32 -33.61
C GLY A 288 -2.19 -11.84 -32.30
N PHE A 289 -2.89 -11.65 -31.18
CA PHE A 289 -2.50 -12.11 -29.84
C PHE A 289 -3.55 -13.13 -29.32
N PRO A 290 -3.52 -14.39 -29.80
CA PRO A 290 -4.59 -15.36 -29.52
C PRO A 290 -4.45 -16.14 -28.21
N ASN A 291 -3.37 -15.96 -27.45
CA ASN A 291 -3.04 -16.75 -26.25
C ASN A 291 -2.77 -15.87 -25.02
N SER A 292 -3.32 -14.67 -25.05
CA SER A 292 -3.26 -13.64 -24.02
C SER A 292 -4.20 -13.99 -22.87
#